data_AF-A0A2I0NY14-F1
#
_entry.id   AF-A0A2I0NY14-F1
#
_cell.length_a   1.000
_cell.length_b   1.000
_cell.length_c   1.000
_cell.angle_alpha   90.00
_cell.angle_beta   90.00
_cell.angle_gamma   90.00
#
_symmetry.space_group_name_H-M   'P 1'
#
loop_
_entity.id
_entity.type
_entity.pdbx_description
1 polymer ?
#
loop_
_entity_poly.entity_id
_entity_poly.type
_entity_poly.pdbx_seq_one_letter_code
_entity_poly.pdbx_strand_id
1 'polypeptide(L)'
;MKILTGLITILLLLLLCVPTLAVEFEPLANFSIEEVMTQVPGLEEQLTFDSVYDWKPRVDDRYVTWVVYNGEGKVWYYDTQSGKRDMVANVPGDQNDPDISGGVIVWD
;
A
#
# COMPACT_ATOMS: atom_id res chain seq x y z
N MET A 1 -15.15 58.89 35.03
CA MET A 1 -13.85 58.23 34.79
C MET A 1 -13.70 56.86 35.45
N LYS A 2 -14.18 56.63 36.69
CA LYS A 2 -14.02 55.35 37.42
C LYS A 2 -14.74 54.12 36.79
N ILE A 3 -15.89 54.35 36.14
CA ILE A 3 -16.68 53.29 35.49
C ILE A 3 -16.02 52.82 34.17
N LEU A 4 -15.46 53.78 33.42
CA LEU A 4 -14.75 53.51 32.16
C LEU A 4 -13.48 52.69 32.39
N THR A 5 -12.71 53.02 33.44
CA THR A 5 -11.53 52.25 33.83
C THR A 5 -11.86 50.82 34.25
N GLY A 6 -13.02 50.58 34.89
CA GLY A 6 -13.48 49.24 35.28
C GLY A 6 -13.92 48.37 34.09
N LEU A 7 -14.57 48.98 33.10
CA LEU A 7 -14.95 48.29 31.85
C LEU A 7 -13.73 47.89 31.04
N ILE A 8 -12.72 48.76 30.96
CA ILE A 8 -11.48 48.49 30.22
C ILE A 8 -10.68 47.37 30.89
N THR A 9 -10.61 47.33 32.23
CA THR A 9 -9.92 46.23 32.93
C THR A 9 -10.64 44.90 32.80
N ILE A 10 -11.98 44.87 32.82
CA ILE A 10 -12.75 43.63 32.59
C ILE A 10 -12.57 43.14 31.14
N LEU A 11 -12.56 44.05 30.16
CA LEU A 11 -12.32 43.72 28.76
C LEU A 11 -10.90 43.17 28.54
N LEU A 12 -9.89 43.78 29.18
CA LEU A 12 -8.51 43.29 29.18
C LEU A 12 -8.38 41.92 29.84
N LEU A 13 -9.10 41.69 30.96
CA LEU A 13 -9.12 40.39 31.64
C LEU A 13 -9.77 39.30 30.77
N LEU A 14 -10.85 39.64 30.07
CA LEU A 14 -11.52 38.76 29.12
C LEU A 14 -10.63 38.44 27.92
N LEU A 15 -9.95 39.43 27.35
CA LEU A 15 -8.97 39.27 26.25
C LEU A 15 -7.76 38.41 26.64
N LEU A 16 -7.29 38.52 27.89
CA LEU A 16 -6.20 37.68 28.44
C LEU A 16 -6.64 36.24 28.74
N CYS A 17 -7.95 35.97 28.83
CA CYS A 17 -8.52 34.64 29.07
C CYS A 17 -8.84 33.87 27.78
N VAL A 18 -8.73 34.50 26.61
CA VAL A 18 -9.04 33.87 25.30
C VAL A 18 -7.97 32.87 24.81
N PRO A 19 -6.65 33.00 25.05
CA PRO A 19 -5.69 32.12 24.39
C PRO A 19 -5.54 30.73 25.05
N THR A 20 -6.28 30.41 26.12
CA THR A 20 -6.17 29.11 26.82
C THR A 20 -7.28 28.12 26.49
N LEU A 21 -8.28 28.49 25.67
CA LEU A 21 -9.35 27.57 25.25
C LEU A 21 -9.16 26.99 23.84
N ALA A 22 -8.16 27.46 23.09
CA ALA A 22 -7.72 26.79 21.88
C ALA A 22 -6.70 25.71 22.25
N VAL A 23 -7.16 24.65 22.91
CA VAL A 23 -6.51 23.34 22.70
C VAL A 23 -6.89 22.96 21.28
N GLU A 24 -6.15 23.47 20.30
CA GLU A 24 -6.17 22.92 18.95
C GLU A 24 -5.70 21.47 19.08
N PHE A 25 -6.67 20.56 19.03
CA PHE A 25 -6.41 19.15 18.82
C PHE A 25 -5.82 19.05 17.41
N GLU A 26 -4.51 19.13 17.30
CA GLU A 26 -3.80 18.69 16.11
C GLU A 26 -4.20 17.22 15.90
N PRO A 27 -4.86 16.84 14.79
CA PRO A 27 -5.20 15.46 14.55
C PRO A 27 -3.91 14.65 14.56
N LEU A 28 -3.77 13.79 15.56
CA LEU A 28 -2.65 12.85 15.69
C LEU A 28 -2.59 12.01 14.42
N ALA A 29 -1.62 12.30 13.56
CA ALA A 29 -1.24 11.57 12.36
C ALA A 29 -2.43 11.04 11.53
N ASN A 30 -2.78 11.78 10.46
CA ASN A 30 -3.62 11.26 9.39
C ASN A 30 -2.83 10.19 8.61
N PHE A 31 -2.68 9.00 9.17
CA PHE A 31 -2.13 7.85 8.46
C PHE A 31 -2.99 7.61 7.23
N SER A 32 -2.35 7.53 6.06
CA SER A 32 -3.08 7.18 4.85
C SER A 32 -3.65 5.76 5.00
N ILE A 33 -4.83 5.50 4.42
CA ILE A 33 -5.39 4.14 4.41
C ILE A 33 -4.37 3.17 3.79
N GLU A 34 -3.57 3.62 2.83
CA GLU A 34 -2.49 2.83 2.24
C GLU A 34 -1.40 2.45 3.27
N GLU A 35 -0.92 3.39 4.10
CA GLU A 35 0.01 3.10 5.20
C GLU A 35 -0.58 2.14 6.23
N VAL A 36 -1.85 2.31 6.58
CA VAL A 36 -2.52 1.41 7.53
C VAL A 36 -2.63 0.01 6.96
N MET A 37 -2.96 -0.13 5.68
CA MET A 37 -3.11 -1.43 5.01
C MET A 37 -1.77 -2.16 4.84
N THR A 38 -0.64 -1.44 4.68
CA THR A 38 0.70 -2.07 4.65
C THR A 38 1.14 -2.67 5.99
N GLN A 39 0.49 -2.27 7.10
CA GLN A 39 0.90 -2.64 8.45
C GLN A 39 0.05 -3.74 9.09
N VAL A 40 -1.03 -4.21 8.43
CA VAL A 40 -1.91 -5.28 8.96
C VAL A 40 -1.32 -6.64 8.63
N PRO A 41 -0.78 -7.40 9.61
CA PRO A 41 -0.29 -8.74 9.36
C PRO A 41 -1.44 -9.63 8.90
N GLY A 42 -1.24 -10.38 7.81
CA GLY A 42 -2.25 -11.28 7.26
C GLY A 42 -3.24 -10.64 6.29
N LEU A 43 -2.98 -9.43 5.81
CA LEU A 43 -3.68 -8.92 4.63
C LEU A 43 -3.30 -9.78 3.41
N GLU A 44 -4.30 -10.35 2.75
CA GLU A 44 -4.14 -11.15 1.53
C GLU A 44 -4.70 -10.37 0.32
N GLU A 45 -3.98 -10.40 -0.79
CA GLU A 45 -4.39 -9.82 -2.07
C GLU A 45 -4.40 -10.91 -3.14
N GLN A 46 -5.44 -10.88 -3.99
CA GLN A 46 -5.51 -11.74 -5.15
C GLN A 46 -4.60 -11.20 -6.27
N LEU A 47 -3.58 -11.95 -6.67
CA LEU A 47 -2.65 -11.55 -7.73
C LEU A 47 -3.09 -11.97 -9.14
N THR A 48 -3.84 -13.06 -9.29
CA THR A 48 -4.28 -13.58 -10.59
C THR A 48 -5.75 -13.23 -10.84
N PHE A 49 -6.11 -12.85 -12.07
CA PHE A 49 -7.42 -12.24 -12.39
C PHE A 49 -8.21 -13.01 -13.44
N ASP A 50 -7.78 -14.21 -13.80
CA ASP A 50 -8.43 -15.02 -14.81
C ASP A 50 -9.14 -16.24 -14.21
N SER A 51 -9.82 -16.98 -15.08
CA SER A 51 -10.57 -18.18 -14.72
C SER A 51 -9.82 -19.47 -15.10
N VAL A 52 -8.50 -19.40 -15.27
CA VAL A 52 -7.69 -20.56 -15.63
C VAL A 52 -6.92 -21.10 -14.43
N TYR A 53 -6.15 -22.16 -14.65
CA TYR A 53 -5.41 -22.81 -13.57
C TYR A 53 -4.06 -22.13 -13.37
N ASP A 54 -3.85 -21.57 -12.18
CA ASP A 54 -2.58 -21.02 -11.76
C ASP A 54 -1.87 -21.96 -10.78
N TRP A 55 -0.57 -22.18 -10.95
CA TRP A 55 0.20 -23.03 -10.03
C TRP A 55 1.68 -22.69 -9.91
N LYS A 56 2.33 -23.37 -8.97
CA LYS A 56 3.78 -23.33 -8.68
C LYS A 56 4.33 -21.90 -8.54
N PRO A 57 3.80 -21.10 -7.59
CA PRO A 57 4.35 -19.78 -7.36
C PRO A 57 5.79 -19.86 -6.87
N ARG A 58 6.58 -18.83 -7.19
CA ARG A 58 7.88 -18.50 -6.58
C ARG A 58 7.95 -17.02 -6.30
N VAL A 59 8.84 -16.64 -5.39
CA VAL A 59 9.05 -15.25 -5.01
C VAL A 59 10.54 -14.99 -4.78
N ASP A 60 11.01 -13.86 -5.28
CA ASP A 60 12.33 -13.29 -5.00
C ASP A 60 12.15 -11.79 -4.80
N ASP A 61 12.15 -11.35 -3.53
CA ASP A 61 11.90 -9.99 -3.07
C ASP A 61 10.69 -9.31 -3.73
N ARG A 62 10.96 -8.67 -4.88
CA ARG A 62 10.05 -7.84 -5.66
C ARG A 62 9.19 -8.63 -6.64
N TYR A 63 9.66 -9.79 -7.05
CA TYR A 63 9.06 -10.52 -8.16
C TYR A 63 8.37 -11.78 -7.67
N VAL A 64 7.12 -11.96 -8.09
CA VAL A 64 6.37 -13.20 -7.91
C VAL A 64 6.19 -13.83 -9.28
N THR A 65 6.47 -15.12 -9.42
CA THR A 65 6.25 -15.87 -10.67
C THR A 65 5.25 -16.98 -10.43
N TRP A 66 4.49 -17.36 -11.45
CA TRP A 66 3.61 -18.53 -11.42
C TRP A 66 3.42 -19.05 -12.84
N VAL A 67 2.88 -20.27 -12.95
CA VAL A 67 2.44 -20.83 -14.22
C VAL A 67 0.96 -20.56 -14.37
N VAL A 68 0.57 -20.01 -15.52
CA VAL A 68 -0.81 -19.92 -16.00
C VAL A 68 -1.03 -21.05 -17.00
N TYR A 69 -2.03 -21.90 -16.79
CA TYR A 69 -2.32 -23.02 -17.67
C TYR A 69 -3.67 -22.88 -18.37
N ASN A 70 -3.60 -22.75 -19.70
CA ASN A 70 -4.77 -22.70 -20.59
C ASN A 70 -4.56 -23.62 -21.80
N GLY A 71 -4.36 -24.92 -21.52
CA GLY A 71 -3.98 -25.92 -22.53
C GLY A 71 -2.49 -26.00 -22.82
N GLU A 72 -1.74 -24.97 -22.48
CA GLU A 72 -0.28 -24.90 -22.47
C GLU A 72 0.14 -24.06 -21.26
N GLY A 73 1.16 -24.49 -20.54
CA GLY A 73 1.74 -23.77 -19.40
C GLY A 73 2.55 -22.57 -19.87
N LYS A 74 2.29 -21.39 -19.30
CA LYS A 74 3.09 -20.18 -19.52
C LYS A 74 3.54 -19.61 -18.19
N VAL A 75 4.80 -19.23 -18.11
CA VAL A 75 5.31 -18.57 -16.91
C VAL A 75 5.01 -17.08 -16.99
N TRP A 76 4.40 -16.56 -15.94
CA TRP A 76 4.12 -15.15 -15.73
C TRP A 76 4.93 -14.63 -14.57
N TYR A 77 5.12 -13.30 -14.55
CA TYR A 77 5.69 -12.60 -13.41
C TYR A 77 4.82 -11.42 -12.99
N TYR A 78 4.92 -11.05 -11.73
CA TYR A 78 4.39 -9.83 -11.12
C TYR A 78 5.52 -9.06 -10.48
N ASP A 79 5.63 -7.77 -10.82
CA ASP A 79 6.49 -6.81 -10.15
C ASP A 79 5.68 -6.07 -9.07
N THR A 80 5.96 -6.34 -7.79
CA THR A 80 5.22 -5.74 -6.66
C THR A 80 5.45 -4.25 -6.51
N GLN A 81 6.54 -3.69 -7.05
CA GLN A 81 6.80 -2.26 -6.97
C GLN A 81 6.06 -1.49 -8.06
N SER A 82 5.99 -2.04 -9.29
CA SER A 82 5.32 -1.34 -10.40
C SER A 82 3.90 -1.80 -10.67
N GLY A 83 3.42 -2.85 -9.99
CA GLY A 83 2.15 -3.51 -10.28
C GLY A 83 2.11 -4.22 -11.64
N LYS A 84 3.26 -4.38 -12.31
CA LYS A 84 3.32 -4.89 -13.69
C LYS A 84 3.17 -6.40 -13.69
N ARG A 85 2.32 -6.93 -14.57
CA ARG A 85 2.19 -8.37 -14.84
C ARG A 85 2.33 -8.64 -16.31
N ASP A 86 3.16 -9.62 -16.65
CA ASP A 86 3.42 -10.04 -18.03
C ASP A 86 3.91 -11.49 -18.07
N MET A 87 3.82 -12.09 -19.26
CA MET A 87 4.51 -13.35 -19.56
C MET A 87 6.02 -13.14 -19.49
N VAL A 88 6.73 -14.11 -18.92
CA VAL A 88 8.19 -14.14 -18.95
C VAL A 88 8.69 -14.34 -20.39
N ALA A 89 8.04 -15.25 -21.13
CA ALA A 89 8.30 -15.47 -22.54
C ALA A 89 7.04 -15.86 -23.31
N ASN A 90 6.83 -15.25 -24.48
CA ASN A 90 5.77 -15.63 -25.42
C ASN A 90 6.34 -16.50 -26.55
N VAL A 91 6.69 -17.74 -26.20
CA VAL A 91 7.21 -18.74 -27.14
C VAL A 91 6.32 -19.98 -27.16
N PRO A 92 6.27 -20.72 -28.29
CA PRO A 92 5.60 -22.02 -28.33
C PRO A 92 6.26 -23.01 -27.37
N GLY A 93 5.48 -23.96 -26.87
CA GLY A 93 5.92 -24.96 -25.89
C GLY A 93 5.37 -24.67 -24.49
N ASP A 94 5.18 -25.76 -23.75
CA ASP A 94 4.93 -25.72 -22.32
C ASP A 94 6.13 -25.08 -21.60
N GLN A 95 5.84 -24.14 -20.71
CA GLN A 95 6.80 -23.57 -19.78
C GLN A 95 6.29 -23.88 -18.38
N ASN A 96 7.08 -24.62 -17.61
CA ASN A 96 6.68 -25.09 -16.29
C ASN A 96 7.79 -24.88 -15.26
N ASP A 97 7.44 -25.14 -13.99
CA ASP A 97 8.37 -25.16 -12.88
C ASP A 97 9.28 -23.91 -12.80
N PRO A 98 8.69 -22.71 -12.73
CA PRO A 98 9.51 -21.51 -12.66
C PRO A 98 10.37 -21.52 -11.41
N ASP A 99 11.55 -20.93 -11.54
CA ASP A 99 12.40 -20.55 -10.43
C ASP A 99 12.92 -19.12 -10.62
N ILE A 100 13.17 -18.43 -9.52
CA ILE A 100 13.60 -17.04 -9.54
C ILE A 100 14.64 -16.76 -8.47
N SER A 101 15.73 -16.08 -8.87
CA SER A 101 16.76 -15.60 -7.94
C SER A 101 17.52 -14.42 -8.53
N GLY A 102 17.72 -13.37 -7.73
CA GLY A 102 18.40 -12.15 -8.18
C GLY A 102 17.69 -11.47 -9.35
N GLY A 103 16.35 -11.60 -9.43
CA GLY A 103 15.55 -11.11 -10.55
C GLY A 103 15.70 -11.88 -11.87
N VAL A 104 16.43 -13.01 -11.89
CA VAL A 104 16.52 -13.90 -13.05
C VAL A 104 15.46 -14.98 -12.93
N ILE A 105 14.60 -15.10 -13.93
CA ILE A 105 13.54 -16.11 -14.00
C ILE A 105 13.94 -17.19 -14.99
N VAL A 106 13.86 -18.46 -14.57
CA VAL A 106 14.11 -19.65 -15.39
C VAL A 106 12.90 -20.58 -15.36
N TRP A 107 12.78 -21.45 -16.34
CA TRP A 107 11.71 -22.44 -16.48
C TRP A 107 12.22 -23.68 -17.24
N ASP A 108 11.49 -24.80 -17.13
CA ASP A 108 11.71 -26.05 -17.90
C ASP A 108 11.12 -25.95 -19.31
#